data_AF-A0A934ATC4-F1
#
_entry.id   AF-A0A934ATC4-F1
#
_cell.length_a   1.000
_cell.length_b   1.000
_cell.length_c   1.000
_cell.angle_alpha   90.00
_cell.angle_beta   90.00
_cell.angle_gamma   90.00
#
_symmetry.space_group_name_H-M   'P 1'
#
loop_
_entity.id
_entity.type
_entity.pdbx_description
1 polymer ?
#
loop_
_entity_poly.entity_id
_entity_poly.type
_entity_poly.pdbx_seq_one_letter_code
_entity_poly.pdbx_strand_id
1 'polypeptide(L)'
;MKRLISVAAVWLVFIIVCTSSVRAQTQDIGGYTFIRGGSSSIICVGRWVPSTEPGRPGVCEGQLADPSQLTAVSTRQTADKLDQLLLVLQFIDQKLADNSAQIERLIEATVNTQAALSQQTEQVGELMHDTISSRVDALSKRVLANDTFKKELEKLKQEILADIKKLYPAP
;
A
#
# COMPACT_ATOMS: atom_id res chain seq x y z
N MET A 1 54.71 -40.03 49.07
CA MET A 1 53.91 -40.97 48.24
C MET A 1 52.48 -41.19 48.75
N LYS A 2 52.20 -41.38 50.05
CA LYS A 2 50.83 -41.67 50.56
C LYS A 2 49.79 -40.54 50.34
N ARG A 3 50.19 -39.26 50.35
CA ARG A 3 49.26 -38.12 50.13
C ARG A 3 48.86 -37.91 48.66
N LEU A 4 49.72 -38.28 47.71
CA LEU A 4 49.43 -38.17 46.27
C LEU A 4 48.37 -39.21 45.82
N ILE A 5 48.40 -40.41 46.41
CA ILE A 5 47.42 -41.47 46.11
C ILE A 5 46.03 -41.09 46.65
N SER A 6 45.96 -40.42 47.81
CA SER A 6 44.70 -39.95 48.39
C SER A 6 44.04 -38.84 47.54
N VAL A 7 44.82 -37.88 47.04
CA VAL A 7 44.28 -36.81 46.19
C VAL A 7 43.83 -37.36 44.82
N ALA A 8 44.59 -38.30 44.25
CA ALA A 8 44.22 -38.95 43.00
C ALA A 8 42.93 -39.77 43.15
N ALA A 9 42.74 -40.48 44.27
CA ALA A 9 41.52 -41.25 44.53
C ALA A 9 40.28 -40.35 44.70
N VAL A 10 40.41 -39.21 45.38
CA VAL A 10 39.31 -38.25 45.55
C VAL A 10 38.94 -37.60 44.21
N TRP A 11 39.92 -37.27 43.36
CA TRP A 11 39.66 -36.75 42.01
C TRP A 11 39.01 -37.78 41.09
N LEU A 12 39.43 -39.05 41.16
CA LEU A 12 38.83 -40.14 40.39
C LEU A 12 37.37 -40.39 40.77
N VAL A 13 37.04 -40.34 42.07
CA VAL A 13 35.65 -40.47 42.53
C VAL A 13 34.82 -39.26 42.08
N PHE A 14 35.38 -38.04 42.09
CA PHE A 14 34.67 -36.85 41.60
C PHE A 14 34.39 -36.92 40.09
N ILE A 15 35.32 -37.43 39.29
CA ILE A 15 35.12 -37.63 37.84
C ILE A 15 34.07 -38.72 37.58
N ILE A 16 34.11 -39.84 38.32
CA ILE A 16 33.13 -40.93 38.16
C ILE A 16 31.72 -40.47 38.55
N VAL A 17 31.59 -39.69 39.64
CA VAL A 17 30.29 -39.12 40.06
C VAL A 17 29.80 -38.02 39.11
N CYS A 18 30.68 -37.27 38.46
CA CYS A 18 30.30 -36.30 37.42
C CYS A 18 29.93 -36.95 36.07
N THR A 19 30.27 -38.22 35.83
CA THR A 19 29.80 -38.96 34.63
C THR A 19 28.40 -39.55 34.78
N SER A 20 27.86 -39.62 36.01
CA SER A 20 26.49 -40.07 36.23
C SER A 20 25.46 -39.00 35.85
N SER A 21 24.97 -39.12 34.62
CA SER A 21 23.67 -38.69 34.08
C SER A 21 23.75 -37.64 32.97
N VAL A 22 24.22 -38.06 31.79
CA VAL A 22 23.71 -37.49 30.53
C VAL A 22 22.24 -37.92 30.41
N ARG A 23 21.36 -37.31 31.22
CA ARG A 23 19.93 -37.32 30.94
C ARG A 23 19.78 -36.49 29.67
N ALA A 24 19.21 -37.08 28.62
CA ALA A 24 18.67 -36.30 27.51
C ALA A 24 17.72 -35.26 28.11
N GLN A 25 18.16 -34.01 28.20
CA GLN A 25 17.33 -32.91 28.68
C GLN A 25 16.34 -32.61 27.57
N THR A 26 15.11 -33.10 27.72
CA THR A 26 14.00 -32.69 26.88
C THR A 26 13.53 -31.31 27.32
N GLN A 27 13.65 -30.33 26.44
CA GLN A 27 13.16 -28.97 26.68
C GLN A 27 11.95 -28.76 25.79
N ASP A 28 10.80 -28.44 26.39
CA ASP A 28 9.60 -28.04 25.66
C ASP A 28 9.64 -26.53 25.44
N ILE A 29 9.67 -26.11 24.17
CA ILE A 29 9.62 -24.71 23.78
C ILE A 29 8.55 -24.58 22.71
N GLY A 30 7.46 -23.88 23.04
CA GLY A 30 6.41 -23.54 22.07
C GLY A 30 5.66 -24.75 21.48
N GLY A 31 5.53 -25.86 22.22
CA GLY A 31 4.82 -27.06 21.77
C GLY A 31 5.68 -28.06 20.98
N TYR A 32 6.99 -27.84 20.91
CA TYR A 32 7.96 -28.76 20.32
C TYR A 32 8.90 -29.29 21.39
N THR A 33 9.11 -30.62 21.38
CA THR A 33 10.06 -31.25 22.29
C THR A 33 11.44 -31.33 21.65
N PHE A 34 12.39 -30.60 22.20
CA PHE A 34 13.80 -30.65 21.79
C PHE A 34 14.51 -31.76 22.55
N ILE A 35 15.17 -32.66 21.83
CA ILE A 35 15.96 -33.76 22.38
C ILE A 35 17.43 -33.42 22.14
N ARG A 36 18.17 -33.08 23.21
CA ARG A 36 19.62 -32.83 23.14
C ARG A 36 20.38 -34.13 23.39
N GLY A 37 21.06 -34.63 22.36
CA GLY A 37 22.07 -35.69 22.45
C GLY A 37 23.49 -35.11 22.54
N GLY A 38 24.48 -35.98 22.72
CA GLY A 38 25.90 -35.58 22.88
C GLY A 38 26.54 -34.90 21.67
N SER A 39 25.95 -35.00 20.47
CA SER A 39 26.49 -34.44 19.23
C SER A 39 25.49 -33.61 18.41
N SER A 40 24.19 -33.67 18.69
CA SER A 40 23.18 -32.90 17.97
C SER A 40 21.89 -32.72 18.77
N SER A 41 21.14 -31.67 18.44
CA SER A 41 19.78 -31.45 18.89
C SER A 41 18.81 -31.84 17.79
N ILE A 42 17.88 -32.73 18.08
CA ILE A 42 16.79 -33.13 17.18
C ILE A 42 15.46 -32.68 17.78
N ILE A 43 14.51 -32.33 16.92
CA ILE A 43 13.17 -31.89 17.32
C ILE A 43 12.21 -33.03 17.04
N CYS A 44 11.38 -33.38 18.03
CA CYS A 44 10.22 -34.22 17.81
C CYS A 44 9.06 -33.35 17.33
N VAL A 45 8.66 -33.51 16.06
CA VAL A 45 7.45 -32.92 15.49
C VAL A 45 6.32 -33.92 15.71
N GLY A 46 5.69 -33.82 16.88
CA GLY A 46 4.69 -34.79 17.35
C GLY A 46 4.68 -34.88 18.87
N ARG A 47 4.22 -36.01 19.41
CA ARG A 47 4.17 -36.24 20.85
C ARG A 47 5.42 -36.98 21.32
N TRP A 48 6.14 -36.41 22.28
CA TRP A 48 7.22 -37.11 22.94
C TRP A 48 6.69 -38.01 24.06
N VAL A 49 7.03 -39.30 24.02
CA VAL A 49 6.69 -40.28 25.04
C VAL A 49 7.96 -40.58 25.86
N PRO A 50 8.05 -40.10 27.11
CA PRO A 50 9.21 -40.38 27.96
C PRO A 50 9.28 -41.87 28.32
N SER A 51 10.49 -42.42 28.40
CA SER A 51 10.68 -43.82 28.82
C SER A 51 10.31 -44.01 30.30
N THR A 52 9.65 -45.12 30.59
CA THR A 52 9.37 -45.58 31.96
C THR A 52 10.55 -46.32 32.60
N GLU A 53 11.53 -46.76 31.80
CA GLU A 53 12.72 -47.47 32.26
C GLU A 53 13.91 -46.52 32.49
N PRO A 54 14.62 -46.64 33.64
CA PRO A 54 15.83 -45.87 33.89
C PRO A 54 16.90 -46.14 32.84
N GLY A 55 17.36 -45.10 32.15
CA GLY A 55 18.47 -45.19 31.20
C GLY A 55 18.08 -45.44 29.75
N ARG A 56 16.78 -45.59 29.43
CA ARG A 56 16.32 -45.61 28.03
C ARG A 56 15.84 -44.23 27.57
N PRO A 57 16.18 -43.81 26.35
CA PRO A 57 15.60 -42.61 25.76
C PRO A 57 14.10 -42.83 25.49
N GLY A 58 13.32 -41.75 25.59
CA GLY A 58 11.91 -41.76 25.16
C GLY A 58 11.77 -41.98 23.65
N VAL A 59 10.53 -42.12 23.20
CA VAL A 59 10.18 -42.31 21.78
C VAL A 59 9.39 -41.10 21.30
N CYS A 60 9.70 -40.62 20.10
CA CYS A 60 8.89 -39.60 19.43
C CYS A 60 7.77 -40.29 18.64
N GLU A 61 6.51 -40.06 19.03
CA GLU A 61 5.33 -40.39 18.23
C GLU A 61 5.12 -39.27 17.21
N GLY A 62 5.83 -39.36 16.09
CA GLY A 62 5.84 -38.33 15.06
C GLY A 62 7.10 -38.42 14.20
N GLN A 63 7.54 -37.27 13.68
CA GLN A 63 8.76 -37.18 12.89
C GLN A 63 9.88 -36.52 13.68
N LEU A 64 11.05 -37.15 13.70
CA LEU A 64 12.28 -36.51 14.16
C LEU A 64 12.83 -35.65 13.03
N ALA A 65 12.96 -34.35 13.28
CA ALA A 65 13.47 -33.38 12.32
C ALA A 65 14.68 -32.66 12.90
N ASP A 66 15.66 -32.37 12.05
CA ASP A 66 16.78 -31.52 12.42
C ASP A 66 16.30 -30.05 12.43
N PRO A 67 16.61 -29.26 13.49
CA PRO A 67 16.31 -27.83 13.53
C PRO A 67 16.76 -27.07 12.27
N SER A 68 17.90 -27.45 11.69
CA SER A 68 18.44 -26.81 10.48
C SER A 68 17.56 -27.06 9.25
N GLN A 69 16.95 -28.24 9.12
CA GLN A 69 16.06 -28.56 8.01
C GLN A 69 14.73 -27.80 8.12
N LEU A 70 14.14 -27.74 9.32
CA LEU A 70 12.92 -26.96 9.55
C LEU A 70 13.15 -25.47 9.32
N THR A 71 14.30 -24.95 9.79
CA THR A 71 14.68 -23.56 9.57
C THR A 71 14.88 -23.28 8.08
N ALA A 72 15.56 -24.17 7.35
CA ALA A 72 15.80 -24.00 5.91
C ALA A 72 14.51 -24.02 5.07
N VAL A 73 13.55 -24.91 5.38
CA VAL A 73 12.26 -24.94 4.68
C VAL A 73 11.45 -23.69 5.00
N SER A 74 11.41 -23.27 6.27
CA SER A 74 10.71 -22.07 6.72
C SER A 74 11.29 -20.79 6.09
N THR A 75 12.61 -20.65 6.07
CA THR A 75 13.27 -19.48 5.46
C THR A 75 13.04 -19.45 3.96
N ARG A 76 13.10 -20.59 3.26
CA ARG A 76 12.77 -20.67 1.84
C ARG A 76 11.33 -20.24 1.55
N GLN A 77 10.37 -20.76 2.30
CA GLN A 77 8.96 -20.40 2.13
C GLN A 77 8.71 -18.92 2.43
N THR A 78 9.42 -18.36 3.41
CA THR A 78 9.36 -16.94 3.74
C THR A 78 9.97 -16.08 2.63
N ALA A 79 11.10 -16.50 2.03
CA ALA A 79 11.71 -15.84 0.89
C ALA A 79 10.79 -15.84 -0.34
N ASP A 80 10.19 -16.99 -0.67
CA ASP A 80 9.22 -17.09 -1.77
C ASP A 80 8.01 -16.16 -1.56
N LYS A 81 7.54 -16.02 -0.31
CA LYS A 81 6.46 -15.08 0.05
C LYS A 81 6.89 -13.62 -0.06
N LEU A 82 8.13 -13.31 0.30
CA LEU A 82 8.68 -11.97 0.15
C LEU A 82 8.79 -11.58 -1.33
N ASP A 83 9.27 -12.47 -2.18
CA ASP A 83 9.34 -12.25 -3.63
C ASP A 83 7.94 -12.03 -4.23
N GLN A 84 6.95 -12.81 -3.80
CA GLN A 84 5.56 -12.61 -4.20
C GLN A 84 5.03 -11.23 -3.80
N LEU A 85 5.35 -10.75 -2.59
CA LEU A 85 4.95 -9.42 -2.13
C LEU A 85 5.65 -8.30 -2.91
N LEU A 86 6.93 -8.48 -3.24
CA LEU A 86 7.68 -7.51 -4.06
C LEU A 86 7.05 -7.36 -5.45
N LEU A 87 6.66 -8.47 -6.09
CA LEU A 87 5.98 -8.43 -7.38
C LEU A 87 4.62 -7.71 -7.30
N VAL A 88 3.86 -7.95 -6.23
CA VAL A 88 2.58 -7.25 -6.01
C VAL A 88 2.79 -5.76 -5.78
N LEU A 89 3.80 -5.38 -4.99
CA LEU A 89 4.15 -3.97 -4.75
C LEU A 89 4.56 -3.27 -6.04
N GLN A 90 5.40 -3.90 -6.87
CA GLN A 90 5.76 -3.37 -8.19
C GLN A 90 4.55 -3.18 -9.11
N PHE A 91 3.63 -4.15 -9.11
CA PHE A 91 2.39 -4.03 -9.88
C PHE A 91 1.49 -2.88 -9.39
N ILE A 92 1.38 -2.71 -8.07
CA ILE A 92 0.61 -1.60 -7.48
C ILE A 92 1.26 -0.26 -7.84
N ASP A 93 2.58 -0.15 -7.74
CA ASP A 93 3.32 1.07 -8.08
C ASP A 93 3.12 1.46 -9.56
N GLN A 94 3.22 0.49 -10.47
CA GLN A 94 2.93 0.70 -11.88
C GLN A 94 1.49 1.15 -12.12
N LYS A 95 0.51 0.50 -11.49
CA LYS A 95 -0.90 0.88 -11.56
C LYS A 95 -1.15 2.30 -11.04
N LEU A 96 -0.43 2.71 -9.99
CA LEU A 96 -0.56 4.03 -9.40
C LEU A 96 0.00 5.10 -10.35
N ALA A 97 1.15 4.83 -10.97
CA ALA A 97 1.76 5.70 -11.97
C ALA A 97 0.83 5.90 -13.19
N ASP A 98 0.26 4.81 -13.72
CA ASP A 98 -0.69 4.87 -14.84
C ASP A 98 -1.95 5.69 -14.49
N ASN A 99 -2.49 5.50 -13.29
CA ASN A 99 -3.65 6.26 -12.82
C ASN A 99 -3.32 7.75 -12.63
N SER A 100 -2.13 8.06 -12.09
CA SER A 100 -1.67 9.45 -11.95
C SER A 100 -1.58 10.14 -13.30
N ALA A 101 -0.98 9.48 -14.30
CA ALA A 101 -0.88 10.01 -15.65
C ALA A 101 -2.26 10.22 -16.31
N GLN A 102 -3.24 9.33 -16.04
CA GLN A 102 -4.61 9.52 -16.53
C GLN A 102 -5.30 10.72 -15.87
N ILE A 103 -5.09 10.93 -14.57
CA ILE A 103 -5.64 12.08 -13.84
C ILE A 103 -5.05 13.39 -14.39
N GLU A 104 -3.75 13.46 -14.64
CA GLU A 104 -3.11 14.63 -15.24
C GLU A 104 -3.72 14.97 -16.60
N ARG A 105 -3.90 13.98 -17.48
CA ARG A 105 -4.57 14.18 -18.78
C ARG A 105 -6.01 14.65 -18.63
N LEU A 106 -6.74 14.13 -17.64
CA LEU A 106 -8.12 14.55 -17.38
C LEU A 106 -8.18 16.01 -16.90
N ILE A 107 -7.24 16.42 -16.05
CA ILE A 107 -7.10 17.81 -15.61
C ILE A 107 -6.82 18.71 -16.82
N GLU A 108 -5.84 18.36 -17.65
CA GLU A 108 -5.50 19.13 -18.85
C GLU A 108 -6.69 19.24 -19.82
N ALA A 109 -7.39 18.13 -20.07
CA ALA A 109 -8.59 18.11 -20.90
C ALA A 109 -9.70 19.00 -20.31
N THR A 110 -9.86 19.01 -18.99
CA THR A 110 -10.85 19.85 -18.30
C THR A 110 -10.50 21.34 -18.42
N VAL A 111 -9.22 21.70 -18.22
CA VAL A 111 -8.73 23.07 -18.40
C VAL A 111 -8.94 23.55 -19.84
N ASN A 112 -8.59 22.72 -20.83
CA ASN A 112 -8.80 23.05 -22.25
C ASN A 112 -10.28 23.21 -22.59
N THR A 113 -11.13 22.34 -22.04
CA THR A 113 -12.59 22.42 -22.23
C THR A 113 -13.16 23.69 -21.60
N GLN A 114 -12.70 24.05 -20.39
CA GLN A 114 -13.10 25.29 -19.73
C GLN A 114 -12.67 26.52 -20.54
N ALA A 115 -11.42 26.55 -21.03
CA ALA A 115 -10.94 27.64 -21.87
C ALA A 115 -11.77 27.78 -23.17
N ALA A 116 -12.09 26.66 -23.83
CA ALA A 116 -12.94 26.66 -25.02
C ALA A 116 -14.36 27.17 -24.73
N LEU A 117 -14.95 26.79 -23.59
CA LEU A 117 -16.26 27.28 -23.16
C LEU A 117 -16.24 28.78 -22.83
N SER A 118 -15.18 29.27 -22.19
CA SER A 118 -15.00 30.70 -21.94
C SER A 118 -14.91 31.49 -23.25
N GLN A 119 -14.10 31.00 -24.21
CA GLN A 119 -13.98 31.63 -25.53
C GLN A 119 -15.31 31.61 -26.31
N GLN A 120 -16.05 30.50 -26.24
CA GLN A 120 -17.37 30.42 -26.89
C GLN A 120 -18.37 31.40 -26.26
N THR A 121 -18.33 31.55 -24.93
CA THR A 121 -19.19 32.48 -24.19
C THR A 121 -18.93 33.92 -24.61
N GLU A 122 -17.65 34.30 -24.76
CA GLU A 122 -17.23 35.60 -25.26
C GLU A 122 -17.73 35.85 -26.69
N GLN A 123 -17.49 34.91 -27.59
CA GLN A 123 -17.93 35.01 -28.99
C GLN A 123 -19.45 35.14 -29.12
N VAL A 124 -20.22 34.40 -28.31
CA VAL A 124 -21.69 34.52 -28.30
C VAL A 124 -22.12 35.88 -27.74
N GLY A 125 -21.46 36.37 -26.69
CA GLY A 125 -21.71 37.70 -26.13
C GLY A 125 -21.49 38.81 -27.15
N GLU A 126 -20.36 38.79 -27.86
CA GLU A 126 -20.06 39.74 -28.94
C GLU A 126 -21.06 39.64 -30.09
N LEU A 127 -21.37 38.43 -30.57
CA LEU A 127 -22.33 38.22 -31.65
C LEU A 127 -23.73 38.73 -31.27
N MET A 128 -24.18 38.48 -30.04
CA MET A 128 -25.46 38.99 -29.55
C MET A 128 -25.45 40.51 -29.44
N HIS A 129 -24.38 41.10 -28.89
CA HIS A 129 -24.20 42.55 -28.80
C HIS A 129 -24.32 43.21 -30.19
N ASP A 130 -23.57 42.71 -31.17
CA ASP A 130 -23.56 43.23 -32.53
C ASP A 130 -24.89 43.04 -33.25
N THR A 131 -25.51 41.87 -33.09
CA THR A 131 -26.80 41.57 -33.71
C THR A 131 -27.90 42.48 -33.17
N ILE A 132 -27.96 42.69 -31.85
CA ILE A 132 -28.95 43.56 -31.23
C ILE A 132 -28.70 45.01 -31.61
N SER A 133 -27.45 45.49 -31.54
CA SER A 133 -27.12 46.86 -31.94
C SER A 133 -27.55 47.12 -33.39
N SER A 134 -27.19 46.22 -34.31
CA SER A 134 -27.54 46.34 -35.73
C SER A 134 -29.06 46.34 -35.96
N ARG A 135 -29.79 45.45 -35.29
CA ARG A 135 -31.26 45.39 -35.41
C ARG A 135 -31.94 46.64 -34.86
N VAL A 136 -31.50 47.14 -33.70
CA VAL A 136 -32.08 48.35 -33.10
C VAL A 136 -31.76 49.58 -33.95
N ASP A 137 -30.53 49.70 -34.47
CA ASP A 137 -30.13 50.80 -35.36
C ASP A 137 -30.95 50.79 -36.66
N ALA A 138 -31.18 49.61 -37.23
CA ALA A 138 -32.04 49.45 -38.41
C ALA A 138 -33.51 49.79 -38.13
N LEU A 139 -34.01 49.44 -36.93
CA LEU A 139 -35.36 49.78 -36.49
C LEU A 139 -35.52 51.29 -36.31
N SER A 140 -34.55 51.94 -35.65
CA SER A 140 -34.49 53.39 -35.41
C SER A 140 -34.48 54.18 -36.73
N LYS A 141 -33.78 53.66 -37.75
CA LYS A 141 -33.77 54.24 -39.10
C LYS A 141 -35.10 54.09 -39.84
N ARG A 142 -35.89 53.04 -39.55
CA ARG A 142 -37.20 52.79 -40.19
C ARG A 142 -38.35 53.52 -39.49
N VAL A 143 -38.28 53.68 -38.17
CA VAL A 143 -39.29 54.39 -37.38
C VAL A 143 -38.96 55.88 -37.37
N LEU A 144 -39.38 56.56 -38.43
CA LEU A 144 -39.13 57.97 -38.69
C LEU A 144 -40.36 58.80 -38.28
N ALA A 145 -40.30 59.50 -37.14
CA ALA A 145 -40.91 60.84 -36.96
C ALA A 145 -40.79 61.38 -35.52
N ASN A 146 -40.74 60.52 -34.50
CA ASN A 146 -40.86 60.95 -33.11
C ASN A 146 -39.52 60.83 -32.37
N ASP A 147 -38.90 61.97 -32.05
CA ASP A 147 -37.62 62.03 -31.33
C ASP A 147 -37.70 61.43 -29.91
N THR A 148 -38.86 61.47 -29.27
CA THR A 148 -39.11 60.82 -27.98
C THR A 148 -39.02 59.30 -28.11
N PHE A 149 -39.59 58.74 -29.18
CA PHE A 149 -39.54 57.30 -29.42
C PHE A 149 -38.11 56.82 -29.72
N LYS A 150 -37.34 57.59 -30.48
CA LYS A 150 -35.91 57.29 -30.72
C LYS A 150 -35.11 57.28 -29.41
N LYS A 151 -35.35 58.23 -28.50
CA LYS A 151 -34.69 58.27 -27.19
C LYS A 151 -35.01 57.05 -26.33
N GLU A 152 -36.29 56.66 -26.26
CA GLU A 152 -36.69 55.45 -25.51
C GLU A 152 -36.12 54.18 -26.15
N LEU A 153 -36.05 54.10 -27.48
CA LEU A 153 -35.45 52.98 -28.18
C LEU A 153 -33.93 52.86 -27.91
N GLU A 154 -33.21 53.98 -27.87
CA GLU A 154 -31.79 53.99 -27.50
C GLU A 154 -31.56 53.66 -26.03
N LYS A 155 -32.45 54.11 -25.14
CA LYS A 155 -32.40 53.72 -23.73
C LYS A 155 -32.59 52.21 -23.59
N LEU A 156 -33.58 51.64 -24.26
CA LEU A 156 -33.83 50.20 -24.30
C LEU A 156 -32.64 49.43 -24.88
N LYS A 157 -32.00 49.95 -25.94
CA LYS A 157 -30.76 49.39 -26.50
C LYS A 157 -29.69 49.31 -25.43
N GLN A 158 -29.40 50.41 -24.73
CA GLN A 158 -28.37 50.44 -23.70
C GLN A 158 -28.67 49.51 -22.52
N GLU A 159 -29.93 49.44 -22.08
CA GLU A 159 -30.36 48.51 -21.04
C GLU A 159 -30.15 47.04 -21.46
N ILE A 160 -30.56 46.67 -22.68
CA ILE A 160 -30.39 45.31 -23.21
C ILE A 160 -28.90 44.96 -23.37
N LEU A 161 -28.08 45.87 -23.90
CA LEU A 161 -26.63 45.64 -24.05
C LEU A 161 -25.94 45.52 -22.69
N ALA A 162 -26.36 46.30 -21.69
CA ALA A 162 -25.86 46.18 -20.32
C ALA A 162 -26.22 44.82 -19.71
N ASP A 163 -27.43 44.32 -19.94
CA ASP A 163 -27.86 43.01 -19.44
C ASP A 163 -27.15 41.86 -20.16
N ILE A 164 -26.89 41.96 -21.47
CA ILE A 164 -26.03 41.01 -22.19
C ILE A 164 -24.64 40.96 -21.57
N LYS A 165 -24.05 42.12 -21.26
CA LYS A 165 -22.72 42.18 -20.64
C LYS A 165 -22.70 41.55 -19.24
N LYS A 166 -23.81 41.58 -18.51
CA LYS A 166 -23.94 40.87 -17.21
C LYS A 166 -24.11 39.36 -17.39
N LEU A 167 -24.83 38.93 -18.43
CA LEU A 167 -25.09 37.52 -18.73
C LEU A 167 -23.88 36.81 -19.36
N TYR A 168 -23.09 37.54 -20.13
CA TYR A 168 -21.89 37.08 -20.82
C TYR A 168 -20.70 37.98 -20.44
N PRO A 169 -20.23 37.92 -19.18
CA PRO A 169 -19.06 38.66 -18.78
C PRO A 169 -17.82 38.09 -19.50
N ALA A 170 -16.96 38.97 -20.02
CA ALA A 170 -15.63 38.57 -20.44
C ALA A 170 -14.84 38.08 -19.20
N PRO A 171 -14.00 37.03 -19.34
CA PRO A 171 -13.21 36.49 -18.24
C PRO A 171 -12.22 37.49 -17.65
#